data_AF-A0A8T5FDR5-F1
#
_entry.id   AF-A0A8T5FDR5-F1
#
_cell.length_a   1.000
_cell.length_b   1.000
_cell.length_c   1.000
_cell.angle_alpha   90.00
_cell.angle_beta   90.00
_cell.angle_gamma   90.00
#
_symmetry.space_group_name_H-M   'P 1'
#
loop_
_entity.id
_entity.type
_entity.pdbx_description
1 polymer ?
#
loop_
_entity_poly.entity_id
_entity_poly.type
_entity_poly.pdbx_seq_one_letter_code
_entity_poly.pdbx_strand_id
1 'polypeptide(L)'
;HQLKKFCNVKETFPVIAVTSKLMTTGVDAQMCKLIVLDTNVNSKTELKQIIGRGTRVYDSSKEIGKHYFTVMDFRKSTEKLEDPDWDSPVITENKKTKSSKPETHRDHFHRPEVEGDKGSVVSTETKLYDTDSTTGYNYVKLEEYVGNAIRTLSGDMIEGFKDLWLDLDKRHKLISQFESKGISLDNIREVEKLTEDKYDLFDLFVKIAYDEKPKLRKIRAEQAKKDKIFFEKYPTKAQDVLNILLDHYAEYGYTQLEEPRKVLQLNKFEKLGGYKTILTQIFEDPEKFDMALKEIMIRVYK
;
A
#
# COMPACT_ATOMS: atom_id res chain seq x y z
N HIS A 1 15.50 25.06 17.84
CA HIS A 1 15.39 25.55 16.44
C HIS A 1 15.14 24.41 15.45
N GLN A 2 15.88 23.29 15.52
CA GLN A 2 15.74 22.15 14.60
C GLN A 2 14.40 21.38 14.73
N LEU A 3 13.89 21.19 15.95
CA LEU A 3 12.59 20.54 16.19
C LEU A 3 11.40 21.26 15.55
N LYS A 4 11.44 22.61 15.47
CA LYS A 4 10.38 23.39 14.82
C LYS A 4 10.32 23.14 13.31
N LYS A 5 11.46 22.86 12.67
CA LYS A 5 11.51 22.46 11.26
C LYS A 5 10.93 21.05 11.06
N PHE A 6 11.22 20.12 11.97
CA PHE A 6 10.65 18.77 11.93
C PHE A 6 9.11 18.76 12.07
N CYS A 7 8.54 19.67 12.86
CA CYS A 7 7.10 19.80 13.03
C CYS A 7 6.40 20.58 11.89
N ASN A 8 7.15 21.19 10.98
CA ASN A 8 6.57 22.06 9.96
C ASN A 8 5.98 21.22 8.82
N VAL A 9 4.65 21.21 8.73
CA VAL A 9 3.89 20.46 7.72
C VAL A 9 4.08 20.96 6.29
N LYS A 10 4.66 22.16 6.12
CA LYS A 10 4.93 22.78 4.81
C LYS A 10 6.33 22.50 4.27
N GLU A 11 7.19 21.79 5.01
CA GLU A 11 8.52 21.43 4.51
C GLU A 11 8.40 20.42 3.36
N THR A 12 9.05 20.72 2.24
CA THR A 12 9.03 19.88 1.03
C THR A 12 10.08 18.76 1.08
N PHE A 13 11.10 18.89 1.92
CA PHE A 13 12.15 17.90 2.09
C PHE A 13 11.99 17.12 3.40
N PRO A 14 12.28 15.81 3.40
CA PRO A 14 12.26 15.01 4.62
C PRO A 14 13.20 15.59 5.68
N VAL A 15 12.66 15.91 6.85
CA VAL A 15 13.45 16.31 8.02
C VAL A 15 13.60 15.10 8.92
N ILE A 16 14.83 14.71 9.25
CA ILE A 16 15.12 13.60 10.15
C ILE A 16 15.44 14.16 11.54
N ALA A 17 14.80 13.62 12.58
CA ALA A 17 15.15 13.87 13.96
C ALA A 17 15.71 12.57 14.57
N VAL A 18 16.95 12.61 15.05
CA VAL A 18 17.61 11.48 15.74
C VAL A 18 17.63 11.77 17.23
N THR A 19 17.21 10.81 18.06
CA THR A 19 17.16 10.98 19.51
C THR A 19 17.52 9.68 20.23
N SER A 20 18.37 9.74 21.26
CA SER A 20 18.80 8.58 22.07
C SER A 20 17.89 8.29 23.28
N LYS A 21 17.11 9.29 23.69
CA LYS A 21 16.00 9.22 24.65
C LYS A 21 14.91 10.17 24.19
N LEU A 22 13.67 9.93 24.64
CA LEU A 22 12.48 10.72 24.30
C LEU A 22 12.79 12.16 23.86
N MET A 23 12.33 12.51 22.66
CA MET A 23 12.03 13.90 22.37
C MET A 23 11.05 14.34 23.47
N THR A 24 11.54 15.15 24.41
CA THR A 24 10.82 15.55 25.62
C THR A 24 9.38 15.88 25.27
N THR A 25 8.44 15.29 26.01
CA THR A 25 6.98 15.51 25.89
C THR A 25 6.69 16.97 25.52
N GLY A 26 6.22 17.19 24.29
CA GLY A 26 5.98 18.55 23.77
C GLY A 26 6.24 18.75 22.27
N VAL A 27 6.84 17.76 21.57
CA VAL A 27 7.02 17.85 20.11
C VAL A 27 5.77 17.32 19.40
N ASP A 28 4.98 18.21 18.81
CA ASP A 28 3.81 17.87 17.99
C ASP A 28 4.22 17.73 16.52
N ALA A 29 4.60 16.52 16.12
CA ALA A 29 5.01 16.20 14.75
C ALA A 29 3.86 15.57 13.96
N GLN A 30 2.90 16.41 13.57
CA GLN A 30 1.69 15.96 12.86
C GLN A 30 2.03 15.17 11.59
N MET A 31 3.10 15.55 10.88
CA MET A 31 3.55 14.91 9.63
C MET A 31 4.61 13.80 9.81
N CYS A 32 4.77 13.23 11.02
CA CYS A 32 5.72 12.13 11.24
C CYS A 32 5.31 10.85 10.47
N LYS A 33 5.93 10.58 9.31
CA LYS A 33 5.61 9.44 8.43
C LYS A 33 6.45 8.19 8.66
N LEU A 34 7.61 8.30 9.30
CA LEU A 34 8.53 7.17 9.56
C LEU A 34 9.10 7.29 10.97
N ILE A 35 9.00 6.20 11.73
CA ILE A 35 9.66 6.00 13.02
C ILE A 35 10.67 4.88 12.84
N VAL A 36 11.93 5.16 13.17
CA VAL A 36 13.00 4.16 13.13
C VAL A 36 13.41 3.80 14.55
N LEU A 37 13.30 2.51 14.89
CA LEU A 37 13.76 1.95 16.16
C LEU A 37 15.12 1.30 15.95
N ASP A 38 16.18 2.01 16.34
CA ASP A 38 17.56 1.47 16.42
C ASP A 38 18.06 1.42 17.87
N THR A 39 17.13 1.21 18.81
CA THR A 39 17.46 0.98 20.22
C THR A 39 16.57 -0.13 20.77
N ASN A 40 17.09 -0.89 21.72
CA ASN A 40 16.27 -1.83 22.47
C ASN A 40 15.33 -1.04 23.37
N VAL A 41 14.03 -1.17 23.14
CA VAL A 41 12.99 -0.57 23.98
C VAL A 41 12.67 -1.53 25.12
N ASN A 42 12.64 -1.02 26.36
CA ASN A 42 12.65 -1.85 27.56
C ASN A 42 11.27 -2.02 28.21
N SER A 43 10.25 -1.30 27.75
CA SER A 43 8.87 -1.46 28.24
C SER A 43 7.84 -1.22 27.15
N LYS A 44 6.66 -1.83 27.30
CA LYS A 44 5.53 -1.65 26.39
C LYS A 44 5.04 -0.20 26.39
N THR A 45 5.06 0.43 27.56
CA THR A 45 4.68 1.83 27.73
C THR A 45 5.61 2.77 26.95
N GLU A 46 6.93 2.58 27.05
CA GLU A 46 7.91 3.38 26.29
C GLU A 46 7.73 3.18 24.78
N LEU A 47 7.55 1.94 24.34
CA LEU A 47 7.33 1.63 22.93
C LEU A 47 6.04 2.28 22.39
N LYS A 48 4.94 2.20 23.14
CA LYS A 48 3.67 2.87 22.79
C LYS A 48 3.82 4.39 22.73
N GLN A 49 4.61 5.00 23.61
CA GLN A 49 4.88 6.45 23.59
C GLN A 49 5.70 6.87 22.36
N ILE A 50 6.66 6.04 21.93
CA ILE A 50 7.45 6.29 20.72
C ILE A 50 6.55 6.18 19.49
N ILE A 51 5.83 5.06 19.33
CA ILE A 51 4.93 4.81 18.20
C ILE A 51 3.80 5.85 18.15
N GLY A 52 3.30 6.27 19.33
CA GLY A 52 2.30 7.32 19.49
C GLY A 52 2.69 8.69 18.92
N ARG A 53 3.95 8.90 18.52
CA ARG A 53 4.38 10.10 17.77
C ARG A 53 3.94 10.09 16.32
N GLY A 54 3.72 8.91 15.75
CA GLY A 54 3.25 8.71 14.37
C GLY A 54 1.74 8.76 14.22
N THR A 55 0.96 8.65 15.30
CA THR A 55 -0.49 8.45 15.25
C THR A 55 -1.32 9.69 14.91
N ARG A 56 -0.70 10.87 14.86
CA ARG A 56 -1.38 12.09 14.43
C ARG A 56 -1.75 12.00 12.94
N VAL A 57 -3.04 12.12 12.65
CA VAL A 57 -3.57 12.27 11.29
C VAL A 57 -3.54 13.74 10.91
N TYR A 58 -3.20 14.03 9.65
CA TYR A 58 -3.25 15.35 9.07
C TYR A 58 -3.96 15.29 7.72
N ASP A 59 -5.12 15.92 7.62
CA ASP A 59 -5.89 16.02 6.39
C ASP A 59 -5.70 17.43 5.79
N SER A 60 -5.14 17.50 4.59
CA SER A 60 -4.92 18.75 3.87
C SER A 60 -5.58 18.67 2.50
N SER A 61 -6.55 19.55 2.27
CA SER A 61 -7.29 19.67 1.01
C SER A 61 -6.45 20.13 -0.19
N LYS A 62 -5.13 20.33 -0.02
CA LYS A 62 -4.22 20.87 -1.03
C LYS A 62 -2.85 20.16 -1.06
N GLU A 63 -2.86 18.84 -1.24
CA GLU A 63 -1.77 18.07 -1.91
C GLU A 63 -0.84 17.16 -1.09
N ILE A 64 -0.75 17.20 0.25
CA ILE A 64 -0.07 16.11 1.01
C ILE A 64 -0.75 15.92 2.37
N GLY A 65 -1.64 14.93 2.46
CA GLY A 65 -2.16 14.42 3.73
C GLY A 65 -1.20 13.43 4.40
N LYS A 66 -1.52 13.05 5.63
CA LYS A 66 -0.89 11.95 6.36
C LYS A 66 -1.96 11.20 7.15
N HIS A 67 -2.22 9.97 6.73
CA HIS A 67 -3.19 9.07 7.37
C HIS A 67 -2.54 7.78 7.87
N TYR A 68 -1.26 7.56 7.57
CA TYR A 68 -0.46 6.45 8.10
C TYR A 68 0.96 6.92 8.45
N PHE A 69 1.69 6.03 9.12
CA PHE A 69 3.12 6.14 9.35
C PHE A 69 3.72 4.74 9.39
N THR A 70 4.98 4.63 9.03
CA THR A 70 5.72 3.37 9.04
C THR A 70 6.58 3.29 10.29
N VAL A 71 6.64 2.10 10.91
CA VAL A 71 7.63 1.79 11.95
C VAL A 71 8.64 0.84 11.36
N MET A 72 9.89 1.28 11.27
CA MET A 72 11.03 0.46 10.87
C MET A 72 11.78 0.05 12.13
N ASP A 73 11.81 -1.24 12.43
CA ASP A 73 12.38 -1.76 13.67
C ASP A 73 13.60 -2.64 13.42
N PHE A 74 14.79 -2.10 13.68
CA PHE A 74 16.06 -2.81 13.55
C PHE A 74 16.34 -3.77 14.71
N ARG A 75 15.57 -3.68 15.80
CA ARG A 75 15.80 -4.41 17.06
C ARG A 75 14.68 -5.38 17.42
N LYS A 76 13.65 -5.51 16.57
CA LYS A 76 12.46 -6.36 16.79
C LYS A 76 11.75 -6.07 18.12
N SER A 77 11.84 -4.82 18.60
CA SER A 77 11.13 -4.36 19.80
C SER A 77 9.61 -4.47 19.64
N THR A 78 9.07 -4.33 18.43
CA THR A 78 7.63 -4.41 18.14
C THR A 78 7.04 -5.81 18.28
N GLU A 79 7.84 -6.88 18.18
CA GLU A 79 7.36 -8.27 18.41
C GLU A 79 6.89 -8.45 19.86
N LYS A 80 7.51 -7.72 20.81
CA LYS A 80 7.16 -7.78 22.23
C LYS A 80 5.80 -7.13 22.57
N LEU A 81 5.17 -6.41 21.64
CA LEU A 81 3.83 -5.86 21.86
C LEU A 81 2.76 -6.96 21.98
N GLU A 82 2.99 -8.10 21.33
CA GLU A 82 2.11 -9.27 21.35
C GLU A 82 2.24 -10.07 22.64
N ASP A 83 3.31 -9.85 23.41
CA ASP A 83 3.50 -10.45 24.72
C ASP A 83 2.60 -9.75 25.77
N PRO A 84 1.63 -10.48 26.36
CA PRO A 84 0.77 -9.95 27.42
C PRO A 84 1.53 -9.70 28.72
N ASP A 85 2.63 -10.42 28.97
CA ASP A 85 3.39 -10.45 30.22
C ASP A 85 4.63 -9.54 30.21
N TRP A 86 4.90 -8.84 29.11
CA TRP A 86 6.09 -8.01 28.97
C TRP A 86 6.17 -6.84 29.97
N ASP A 87 5.01 -6.32 30.40
CA ASP A 87 4.90 -5.28 31.43
C ASP A 87 4.63 -5.87 32.82
N SER A 88 4.68 -7.20 33.01
CA SER A 88 4.47 -7.82 34.31
C SER A 88 5.52 -7.29 35.30
N PRO A 89 5.09 -6.72 36.45
CA PRO A 89 6.05 -6.24 37.44
C PRO A 89 6.91 -7.44 37.84
N VAL A 90 8.23 -7.30 37.71
CA VAL A 90 9.18 -8.30 38.17
C VAL A 90 8.86 -8.56 39.64
N ILE A 91 8.35 -9.76 39.94
CA ILE A 91 8.17 -10.19 41.33
C ILE A 91 9.58 -10.28 41.89
N THR A 92 9.99 -9.30 42.67
CA THR A 92 11.21 -9.38 43.46
C THR A 92 11.01 -10.48 44.49
N GLU A 93 11.42 -11.72 44.16
CA GLU A 93 11.60 -12.74 45.17
C GLU A 93 12.72 -12.30 46.10
N ASN A 94 12.32 -11.83 47.27
CA ASN A 94 13.17 -11.62 48.42
C ASN A 94 13.85 -12.94 48.81
N LYS A 95 15.07 -13.18 48.31
CA LYS A 95 16.04 -14.02 49.02
C LYS A 95 17.14 -13.13 49.60
N LYS A 96 16.96 -12.82 50.89
CA LYS A 96 18.03 -12.28 51.74
C LYS A 96 19.18 -13.28 51.79
N THR A 97 20.38 -12.87 51.38
CA THR A 97 21.62 -13.28 52.07
C THR A 97 22.76 -12.28 51.84
N LYS A 98 23.03 -11.52 52.90
CA LYS A 98 24.30 -10.92 53.38
C LYS A 98 25.31 -10.33 52.37
N SER A 99 25.27 -9.00 52.31
CA SER A 99 26.37 -8.02 52.27
C SER A 99 27.83 -8.50 52.07
N SER A 100 28.45 -8.01 50.99
CA SER A 100 29.80 -7.45 51.02
C SER A 100 29.85 -6.19 50.11
N LYS A 101 30.64 -5.19 50.50
CA LYS A 101 30.73 -3.84 49.90
C LYS A 101 31.41 -3.84 48.52
N PRO A 102 31.19 -2.81 47.69
CA PRO A 102 31.63 -2.78 46.29
C PRO A 102 33.13 -2.46 46.17
N GLU A 103 33.88 -3.33 45.48
CA GLU A 103 35.20 -2.99 44.95
C GLU A 103 35.05 -2.21 43.64
N THR A 104 35.79 -1.11 43.56
CA THR A 104 35.88 -0.20 42.43
C THR A 104 36.65 -0.83 41.28
N HIS A 105 35.96 -1.34 40.28
CA HIS A 105 36.54 -1.58 38.96
C HIS A 105 36.00 -0.54 37.97
N ARG A 106 36.88 0.38 37.58
CA ARG A 106 36.69 1.25 36.42
C ARG A 106 36.82 0.36 35.19
N ASP A 107 35.69 -0.08 34.64
CA ASP A 107 35.72 -0.75 33.35
C ASP A 107 35.78 0.29 32.23
N HIS A 108 36.82 0.17 31.44
CA HIS A 108 37.11 1.02 30.29
C HIS A 108 35.97 0.89 29.27
N PHE A 109 35.36 2.01 28.88
CA PHE A 109 34.49 2.08 27.71
C PHE A 109 35.27 1.60 26.47
N HIS A 110 35.09 0.35 26.07
CA HIS A 110 35.35 -0.06 24.70
C HIS A 110 34.19 0.46 23.86
N ARG A 111 34.45 1.55 23.15
CA ARG A 111 33.64 1.98 22.01
C ARG A 111 33.80 0.90 20.94
N PRO A 112 32.74 0.17 20.54
CA PRO A 112 32.84 -0.67 19.37
C PRO A 112 33.14 0.24 18.19
N GLU A 113 34.28 0.01 17.54
CA GLU A 113 34.56 0.57 16.23
C GLU A 113 33.58 -0.12 15.27
N VAL A 114 32.61 0.64 14.76
CA VAL A 114 31.63 0.13 13.81
C VAL A 114 32.34 0.00 12.47
N GLU A 115 32.89 -1.18 12.22
CA GLU A 115 33.32 -1.57 10.88
C GLU A 115 32.06 -1.63 10.01
N GLY A 116 32.09 -0.89 8.89
CA GLY A 116 30.93 -0.57 8.09
C GLY A 116 30.34 -1.78 7.37
N ASP A 117 29.55 -2.57 8.08
CA ASP A 117 28.62 -3.51 7.45
C ASP A 117 27.36 -2.75 7.06
N LYS A 118 27.04 -2.77 5.76
CA LYS A 118 25.79 -2.26 5.22
C LYS A 118 24.65 -3.06 5.87
N GLY A 119 24.05 -2.51 6.92
CA GLY A 119 22.93 -3.13 7.61
C GLY A 119 21.85 -3.51 6.61
N SER A 120 21.62 -4.82 6.45
CA SER A 120 20.49 -5.32 5.67
C SER A 120 19.22 -5.11 6.47
N VAL A 121 18.19 -4.50 5.86
CA VAL A 121 16.86 -4.39 6.44
C VAL A 121 16.34 -5.81 6.72
N VAL A 122 16.22 -6.18 8.00
CA VAL A 122 15.85 -7.54 8.44
C VAL A 122 14.35 -7.80 8.23
N SER A 123 13.52 -6.76 8.33
CA SER A 123 12.11 -6.79 7.92
C SER A 123 11.57 -5.36 7.77
N THR A 124 10.68 -5.14 6.81
CA THR A 124 9.85 -3.94 6.72
C THR A 124 8.42 -4.40 6.94
N GLU A 125 7.84 -4.06 8.10
CA GLU A 125 6.43 -4.37 8.39
C GLU A 125 5.61 -3.07 8.34
N THR A 126 4.71 -2.97 7.37
CA THR A 126 3.74 -1.88 7.32
C THR A 126 2.52 -2.26 8.15
N LYS A 127 2.41 -1.66 9.34
CA LYS A 127 1.27 -1.83 10.25
C LYS A 127 0.34 -0.64 10.13
N LEU A 128 -0.92 -0.89 9.83
CA LEU A 128 -2.00 0.08 9.88
C LEU A 128 -2.60 0.11 11.28
N TYR A 129 -3.20 1.26 11.57
CA TYR A 129 -3.86 1.52 12.82
C TYR A 129 -5.36 1.52 12.59
N ASP A 130 -6.07 0.56 13.20
CA ASP A 130 -7.51 0.49 13.11
C ASP A 130 -8.15 1.47 14.11
N THR A 131 -8.77 2.53 13.59
CA THR A 131 -9.48 3.52 14.40
C THR A 131 -10.89 3.08 14.77
N ASP A 132 -11.41 2.02 14.16
CA ASP A 132 -12.81 1.59 14.31
C ASP A 132 -12.98 0.53 15.41
N SER A 133 -11.88 0.02 15.99
CA SER A 133 -11.96 -1.01 17.02
C SER A 133 -12.33 -0.45 18.40
N THR A 134 -13.41 -0.99 18.97
CA THR A 134 -13.98 -0.67 20.30
C THR A 134 -13.04 -0.95 21.48
N THR A 135 -11.96 -1.70 21.29
CA THR A 135 -10.97 -2.04 22.33
C THR A 135 -9.75 -1.12 22.37
N GLY A 136 -9.70 -0.11 21.50
CA GLY A 136 -8.56 0.79 21.34
C GLY A 136 -7.57 0.33 20.27
N TYR A 137 -6.49 1.08 20.13
CA TYR A 137 -5.43 1.02 19.12
C TYR A 137 -4.92 -0.40 18.74
N ASN A 138 -5.54 -1.03 17.75
CA ASN A 138 -5.10 -2.32 17.22
C ASN A 138 -4.22 -2.12 15.98
N TYR A 139 -3.10 -2.85 15.94
CA TYR A 139 -2.22 -2.89 14.78
C TYR A 139 -2.63 -4.06 13.90
N VAL A 140 -2.81 -3.79 12.62
CA VAL A 140 -3.09 -4.82 11.61
C VAL A 140 -2.05 -4.68 10.50
N LYS A 141 -1.59 -5.80 9.92
CA LYS A 141 -0.71 -5.71 8.75
C LYS A 141 -1.48 -5.11 7.59
N LEU A 142 -0.83 -4.29 6.76
CA LEU A 142 -1.49 -3.67 5.61
C LEU A 142 -2.13 -4.70 4.67
N GLU A 143 -1.44 -5.81 4.41
CA GLU A 143 -1.94 -6.96 3.62
C GLU A 143 -3.22 -7.56 4.22
N GLU A 144 -3.23 -7.77 5.54
CA GLU A 144 -4.38 -8.32 6.25
C GLU A 144 -5.57 -7.36 6.21
N TYR A 145 -5.33 -6.06 6.43
CA TYR A 145 -6.37 -5.04 6.35
C TYR A 145 -7.00 -4.95 4.95
N VAL A 146 -6.15 -4.85 3.91
CA VAL A 146 -6.60 -4.77 2.51
C VAL A 146 -7.35 -6.04 2.13
N GLY A 147 -6.80 -7.21 2.46
CA GLY A 147 -7.43 -8.51 2.19
C GLY A 147 -8.78 -8.66 2.89
N ASN A 148 -8.89 -8.28 4.16
CA ASN A 148 -10.15 -8.32 4.91
C ASN A 148 -11.19 -7.35 4.33
N ALA A 149 -10.78 -6.13 3.96
CA ALA A 149 -11.68 -5.15 3.36
C ALA A 149 -12.24 -5.67 2.02
N ILE A 150 -11.39 -6.28 1.18
CA ILE A 150 -11.82 -6.89 -0.08
C ILE A 150 -12.80 -8.03 0.19
N ARG A 151 -12.41 -9.02 1.01
CA ARG A 151 -13.27 -10.18 1.32
C ARG A 151 -14.61 -9.78 1.96
N THR A 152 -14.64 -8.70 2.74
CA THR A 152 -15.89 -8.17 3.31
C THR A 152 -16.83 -7.63 2.23
N LEU A 153 -16.30 -6.98 1.19
CA LEU A 153 -17.08 -6.36 0.12
C LEU A 153 -17.45 -7.33 -1.00
N SER A 154 -16.59 -8.30 -1.29
CA SER A 154 -16.75 -9.22 -2.42
C SER A 154 -16.89 -10.69 -2.05
N GLY A 155 -16.82 -11.04 -0.78
CA GLY A 155 -16.82 -12.43 -0.30
C GLY A 155 -15.46 -13.13 -0.44
N ASP A 156 -15.42 -14.39 0.00
CA ASP A 156 -14.21 -15.20 0.09
C ASP A 156 -13.78 -15.84 -1.25
N MET A 157 -14.55 -15.65 -2.32
CA MET A 157 -14.25 -16.18 -3.66
C MET A 157 -13.85 -15.07 -4.62
N ILE A 158 -12.88 -15.36 -5.50
CA ILE A 158 -12.36 -14.42 -6.50
C ILE A 158 -13.44 -13.98 -7.47
N GLU A 159 -14.41 -14.85 -7.78
CA GLU A 159 -15.56 -14.56 -8.63
C GLU A 159 -16.34 -13.34 -8.12
N GLY A 160 -16.58 -13.26 -6.80
CA GLY A 160 -17.23 -12.10 -6.20
C GLY A 160 -16.37 -10.84 -6.34
N PHE A 161 -15.04 -10.96 -6.27
CA PHE A 161 -14.15 -9.83 -6.51
C PHE A 161 -14.09 -9.41 -7.97
N LYS A 162 -14.17 -10.36 -8.92
CA LYS A 162 -14.30 -10.06 -10.35
C LYS A 162 -15.56 -9.26 -10.63
N ASP A 163 -16.70 -9.64 -10.03
CA ASP A 163 -17.96 -8.91 -10.18
C ASP A 163 -17.88 -7.50 -9.59
N LEU A 164 -17.25 -7.36 -8.41
CA LEU A 164 -16.95 -6.05 -7.82
C LEU A 164 -16.06 -5.22 -8.75
N TRP A 165 -15.00 -5.82 -9.28
CA TRP A 165 -14.02 -5.11 -10.10
C TRP A 165 -14.58 -4.70 -11.45
N LEU A 166 -15.39 -5.53 -12.10
CA LEU A 166 -15.99 -5.22 -13.41
C LEU A 166 -17.06 -4.12 -13.34
N ASP A 167 -17.62 -3.90 -12.16
CA ASP A 167 -18.52 -2.78 -11.86
C ASP A 167 -17.68 -1.54 -11.52
N LEU A 168 -17.62 -0.57 -12.45
CA LEU A 168 -16.77 0.63 -12.30
C LEU A 168 -17.13 1.45 -11.05
N ASP A 169 -18.40 1.55 -10.70
CA ASP A 169 -18.84 2.31 -9.52
C ASP A 169 -18.37 1.63 -8.23
N LYS A 170 -18.48 0.29 -8.15
CA LYS A 170 -17.98 -0.47 -7.01
C LYS A 170 -16.46 -0.44 -6.93
N ARG A 171 -15.77 -0.56 -8.07
CA ARG A 171 -14.31 -0.43 -8.14
C ARG A 171 -13.85 0.93 -7.62
N HIS A 172 -14.42 2.02 -8.11
CA HIS A 172 -14.07 3.36 -7.65
C HIS A 172 -14.32 3.53 -6.15
N LYS A 173 -15.45 3.03 -5.63
CA LYS A 173 -15.73 3.05 -4.18
C LYS A 173 -14.68 2.29 -3.38
N LEU A 174 -14.25 1.12 -3.84
CA LEU A 174 -13.19 0.34 -3.18
C LEU A 174 -11.87 1.11 -3.17
N ILE A 175 -11.45 1.68 -4.31
CA ILE A 175 -10.23 2.47 -4.41
C ILE A 175 -10.30 3.70 -3.50
N SER A 176 -11.39 4.47 -3.58
CA SER A 176 -11.56 5.66 -2.74
C SER A 176 -11.65 5.33 -1.25
N GLN A 177 -12.17 4.16 -0.87
CA GLN A 177 -12.13 3.71 0.53
C GLN A 177 -10.68 3.54 1.02
N PHE A 178 -9.81 2.95 0.21
CA PHE A 178 -8.39 2.85 0.54
C PHE A 178 -7.71 4.21 0.56
N GLU A 179 -7.94 5.05 -0.45
CA GLU A 179 -7.37 6.41 -0.54
C GLU A 179 -7.80 7.30 0.63
N SER A 180 -9.07 7.22 1.06
CA SER A 180 -9.59 7.97 2.21
C SER A 180 -8.94 7.56 3.53
N LYS A 181 -8.42 6.33 3.60
CA LYS A 181 -7.60 5.80 4.70
C LYS A 181 -6.10 5.98 4.43
N GLY A 182 -5.74 6.74 3.39
CA GLY A 182 -4.38 7.04 2.95
C GLY A 182 -3.58 5.85 2.45
N ILE A 183 -4.24 4.76 2.08
CA ILE A 183 -3.61 3.59 1.46
C ILE A 183 -3.56 3.87 -0.03
N SER A 184 -2.38 4.25 -0.53
CA SER A 184 -2.18 4.47 -1.96
C SER A 184 -1.92 3.16 -2.71
N LEU A 185 -2.02 3.22 -4.02
CA LEU A 185 -1.62 2.13 -4.91
C LEU A 185 -0.15 1.71 -4.68
N ASP A 186 0.74 2.66 -4.41
CA ASP A 186 2.15 2.37 -4.16
C ASP A 186 2.34 1.60 -2.85
N ASN A 187 1.55 1.91 -1.82
CA ASN A 187 1.56 1.13 -0.59
C ASN A 187 1.16 -0.33 -0.83
N ILE A 188 0.15 -0.56 -1.69
CA ILE A 188 -0.30 -1.91 -2.06
C ILE A 188 0.79 -2.67 -2.84
N ARG A 189 1.53 -2.00 -3.74
CA ARG A 189 2.65 -2.60 -4.48
C ARG A 189 3.83 -2.99 -3.60
N GLU A 190 4.14 -2.15 -2.59
CA GLU A 190 5.24 -2.39 -1.67
C GLU A 190 5.04 -3.63 -0.80
N VAL A 191 3.80 -3.93 -0.40
CA VAL A 191 3.44 -5.12 0.41
C VAL A 191 3.96 -6.40 -0.23
N GLU A 192 3.68 -6.60 -1.52
CA GLU A 192 4.05 -7.82 -2.22
C GLU A 192 5.52 -7.82 -2.67
N LYS A 193 6.28 -6.74 -2.39
CA LYS A 193 7.61 -6.49 -2.98
C LYS A 193 7.57 -6.55 -4.52
N LEU A 194 6.39 -6.34 -5.10
CA LEU A 194 6.16 -6.26 -6.54
C LEU A 194 6.22 -4.79 -6.95
N THR A 195 7.40 -4.20 -6.76
CA THR A 195 7.65 -2.78 -7.07
C THR A 195 7.70 -2.51 -8.58
N GLU A 196 7.80 -3.55 -9.40
CA GLU A 196 7.65 -3.42 -10.85
C GLU A 196 6.19 -3.13 -11.20
N ASP A 197 5.93 -1.95 -11.77
CA ASP A 197 4.62 -1.55 -12.30
C ASP A 197 4.26 -2.28 -13.61
N LYS A 198 4.19 -3.60 -13.52
CA LYS A 198 3.84 -4.51 -14.63
C LYS A 198 2.62 -5.39 -14.29
N TYR A 199 2.32 -5.53 -13.00
CA TYR A 199 1.14 -6.22 -12.50
C TYR A 199 -0.09 -5.30 -12.55
N ASP A 200 -1.26 -5.87 -12.78
CA ASP A 200 -2.50 -5.11 -12.66
C ASP A 200 -2.84 -4.91 -11.17
N LEU A 201 -3.50 -3.80 -10.83
CA LEU A 201 -3.98 -3.60 -9.46
C LEU A 201 -4.99 -4.68 -9.06
N PHE A 202 -5.80 -5.14 -10.01
CA PHE A 202 -6.67 -6.30 -9.81
C PHE A 202 -5.88 -7.52 -9.30
N ASP A 203 -4.73 -7.82 -9.92
CA ASP A 203 -3.91 -8.97 -9.55
C ASP A 203 -3.26 -8.82 -8.18
N LEU A 204 -2.85 -7.61 -7.82
CA LEU A 204 -2.31 -7.34 -6.48
C LEU A 204 -3.37 -7.55 -5.41
N PHE A 205 -4.59 -7.07 -5.64
CA PHE A 205 -5.71 -7.32 -4.76
C PHE A 205 -6.10 -8.78 -4.67
N VAL A 206 -6.09 -9.50 -5.80
CA VAL A 206 -6.34 -10.94 -5.82
C VAL A 206 -5.27 -11.69 -5.03
N LYS A 207 -4.00 -11.31 -5.17
CA LYS A 207 -2.90 -11.89 -4.39
C LYS A 207 -3.07 -11.65 -2.90
N ILE A 208 -3.34 -10.41 -2.48
CA ILE A 208 -3.47 -10.05 -1.06
C ILE A 208 -4.71 -10.69 -0.43
N ALA A 209 -5.85 -10.72 -1.14
CA ALA A 209 -7.11 -11.19 -0.59
C ALA A 209 -7.34 -12.70 -0.72
N TYR A 210 -6.74 -13.36 -1.69
CA TYR A 210 -7.03 -14.76 -2.01
C TYR A 210 -5.78 -15.64 -2.18
N ASP A 211 -4.58 -15.10 -1.91
CA ASP A 211 -3.27 -15.77 -2.05
C ASP A 211 -2.98 -16.32 -3.46
N GLU A 212 -3.66 -15.80 -4.46
CA GLU A 212 -3.48 -16.23 -5.85
C GLU A 212 -2.31 -15.54 -6.54
N LYS A 213 -1.67 -16.25 -7.47
CA LYS A 213 -0.49 -15.72 -8.16
C LYS A 213 -0.88 -14.55 -9.09
N PRO A 214 -0.26 -13.37 -8.94
CA PRO A 214 -0.62 -12.22 -9.75
C PRO A 214 -0.17 -12.40 -11.21
N LYS A 215 -0.98 -11.94 -12.15
CA LYS A 215 -0.67 -11.96 -13.59
C LYS A 215 -0.15 -10.60 -14.06
N LEU A 216 0.72 -10.61 -15.06
CA LEU A 216 1.18 -9.38 -15.72
C LEU A 216 0.07 -8.81 -16.60
N ARG A 217 -0.04 -7.49 -16.69
CA ARG A 217 -1.01 -6.81 -17.58
C ARG A 217 -0.88 -7.27 -19.03
N LYS A 218 0.36 -7.44 -19.50
CA LYS A 218 0.66 -8.01 -20.82
C LYS A 218 0.09 -9.42 -21.02
N ILE A 219 0.18 -10.29 -20.01
CA ILE A 219 -0.39 -11.64 -20.08
C ILE A 219 -1.92 -11.58 -20.17
N ARG A 220 -2.55 -10.69 -19.39
CA ARG A 220 -4.01 -10.48 -19.46
C ARG A 220 -4.48 -9.99 -20.83
N ALA A 221 -3.79 -8.99 -21.37
CA ALA A 221 -4.07 -8.47 -22.71
C ALA A 221 -3.96 -9.56 -23.78
N GLU A 222 -2.86 -10.32 -23.78
CA GLU A 222 -2.65 -11.43 -24.72
C GLU A 222 -3.69 -12.54 -24.55
N GLN A 223 -4.14 -12.82 -23.32
CA GLN A 223 -5.19 -13.80 -23.09
C GLN A 223 -6.55 -13.32 -23.63
N ALA A 224 -6.87 -12.04 -23.48
CA ALA A 224 -8.10 -11.46 -24.03
C ALA A 224 -8.10 -11.50 -25.57
N LYS A 225 -6.96 -11.24 -26.22
CA LYS A 225 -6.79 -11.32 -27.69
C LYS A 225 -7.04 -12.72 -28.27
N LYS A 226 -6.91 -13.78 -27.47
CA LYS A 226 -7.11 -15.17 -27.92
C LYS A 226 -8.58 -15.57 -28.07
N ASP A 227 -9.53 -14.76 -27.59
CA ASP A 227 -10.96 -15.05 -27.72
C ASP A 227 -11.45 -14.77 -29.14
N LYS A 228 -11.22 -15.70 -30.07
CA LYS A 228 -11.58 -15.56 -31.48
C LYS A 228 -13.08 -15.30 -31.68
N ILE A 229 -13.93 -15.99 -30.92
CA ILE A 229 -15.39 -15.90 -31.02
C ILE A 229 -15.85 -14.46 -30.75
N PHE A 230 -15.19 -13.76 -29.82
CA PHE A 230 -15.46 -12.35 -29.58
C PHE A 230 -15.08 -11.45 -30.74
N PHE A 231 -13.85 -11.57 -31.23
CA PHE A 231 -13.33 -10.70 -32.28
C PHE A 231 -14.06 -10.89 -33.62
N GLU A 232 -14.48 -12.12 -33.93
CA GLU A 232 -15.25 -12.44 -35.14
C GLU A 232 -16.62 -11.75 -35.20
N LYS A 233 -17.16 -11.24 -34.09
CA LYS A 233 -18.38 -10.42 -34.08
C LYS A 233 -18.18 -9.04 -34.73
N TYR A 234 -16.94 -8.58 -34.84
CA TYR A 234 -16.61 -7.22 -35.24
C TYR A 234 -15.87 -7.18 -36.60
N PRO A 235 -16.08 -6.14 -37.43
CA PRO A 235 -15.30 -5.94 -38.65
C PRO A 235 -13.80 -5.80 -38.36
N THR A 236 -12.94 -6.10 -39.34
CA THR A 236 -11.47 -6.07 -39.18
C THR A 236 -10.94 -4.77 -38.58
N LYS A 237 -11.43 -3.61 -39.04
CA LYS A 237 -11.02 -2.31 -38.47
C LYS A 237 -11.42 -2.13 -37.01
N ALA A 238 -12.56 -2.69 -36.59
CA ALA A 238 -12.97 -2.66 -35.19
C ALA A 238 -12.08 -3.58 -34.35
N GLN A 239 -11.72 -4.76 -34.86
CA GLN A 239 -10.74 -5.64 -34.22
C GLN A 239 -9.39 -4.94 -34.01
N ASP A 240 -8.93 -4.14 -34.98
CA ASP A 240 -7.70 -3.33 -34.84
C ASP A 240 -7.81 -2.33 -33.69
N VAL A 241 -8.95 -1.61 -33.58
CA VAL A 241 -9.21 -0.70 -32.45
C VAL A 241 -9.13 -1.45 -31.11
N LEU A 242 -9.80 -2.60 -31.02
CA LEU A 242 -9.84 -3.43 -29.82
C LEU A 242 -8.44 -3.96 -29.43
N ASN A 243 -7.61 -4.35 -30.39
CA ASN A 243 -6.23 -4.76 -30.15
C ASN A 243 -5.37 -3.60 -29.64
N ILE A 244 -5.50 -2.41 -30.22
CA ILE A 244 -4.77 -1.21 -29.76
C ILE A 244 -5.17 -0.85 -28.32
N LEU A 245 -6.45 -1.01 -27.96
CA LEU A 245 -6.92 -0.79 -26.58
C LEU A 245 -6.28 -1.78 -25.60
N LEU A 246 -6.19 -3.06 -25.97
CA LEU A 246 -5.54 -4.09 -25.15
C LEU A 246 -4.04 -3.85 -24.98
N ASP A 247 -3.35 -3.40 -26.04
CA ASP A 247 -1.93 -3.01 -25.97
C ASP A 247 -1.73 -1.80 -25.07
N HIS A 248 -2.60 -0.80 -25.18
CA HIS A 248 -2.55 0.39 -24.34
C HIS A 248 -2.83 0.05 -22.86
N TYR A 249 -3.80 -0.82 -22.60
CA TYR A 249 -4.02 -1.38 -21.26
C TYR A 249 -2.78 -2.10 -20.71
N ALA A 250 -2.13 -2.93 -21.53
CA ALA A 250 -0.94 -3.68 -21.10
C ALA A 250 0.19 -2.76 -20.63
N GLU A 251 0.34 -1.61 -21.29
CA GLU A 251 1.36 -0.61 -21.00
C GLU A 251 0.99 0.26 -19.79
N TYR A 252 -0.21 0.84 -19.76
CA TYR A 252 -0.58 1.93 -18.84
C TYR A 252 -1.55 1.54 -17.71
N GLY A 253 -2.14 0.34 -17.74
CA GLY A 253 -2.97 -0.15 -16.63
C GLY A 253 -4.48 -0.02 -16.81
N TYR A 254 -5.21 -0.51 -15.79
CA TYR A 254 -6.65 -0.68 -15.80
C TYR A 254 -7.45 0.60 -16.02
N THR A 255 -6.93 1.76 -15.58
CA THR A 255 -7.60 3.07 -15.72
C THR A 255 -7.91 3.41 -17.17
N GLN A 256 -7.12 2.89 -18.11
CA GLN A 256 -7.32 3.10 -19.54
C GLN A 256 -8.57 2.39 -20.09
N LEU A 257 -9.07 1.38 -19.38
CA LEU A 257 -10.30 0.69 -19.71
C LEU A 257 -11.54 1.32 -19.03
N GLU A 258 -11.35 2.34 -18.20
CA GLU A 258 -12.45 3.01 -17.48
C GLU A 258 -13.03 4.19 -18.27
N GLU A 259 -12.20 4.87 -19.06
CA GLU A 259 -12.59 6.04 -19.85
C GLU A 259 -12.46 5.80 -21.38
N PRO A 260 -13.24 4.87 -21.93
CA PRO A 260 -13.06 4.32 -23.28
C PRO A 260 -13.09 5.34 -24.41
N ARG A 261 -13.88 6.39 -24.25
CA ARG A 261 -14.03 7.41 -25.29
C ARG A 261 -12.86 8.39 -25.28
N LYS A 262 -12.20 8.61 -24.13
CA LYS A 262 -11.02 9.49 -24.06
C LYS A 262 -9.78 8.82 -24.63
N VAL A 263 -9.60 7.52 -24.40
CA VAL A 263 -8.46 6.77 -24.95
C VAL A 263 -8.44 6.78 -26.49
N LEU A 264 -9.61 6.87 -27.15
CA LEU A 264 -9.72 7.01 -28.60
C LEU A 264 -9.20 8.36 -29.16
N GLN A 265 -8.89 9.34 -28.31
CA GLN A 265 -8.28 10.61 -28.71
C GLN A 265 -6.75 10.52 -28.85
N LEU A 266 -6.14 9.38 -28.48
CA LEU A 266 -4.70 9.18 -28.59
C LEU A 266 -4.27 9.06 -30.06
N ASN A 267 -3.10 9.58 -30.39
CA ASN A 267 -2.54 9.61 -31.75
C ASN A 267 -2.46 8.22 -32.42
N LYS A 268 -2.38 7.15 -31.62
CA LYS A 268 -2.38 5.77 -32.11
C LYS A 268 -3.64 5.40 -32.93
N PHE A 269 -4.75 6.13 -32.71
CA PHE A 269 -6.01 5.92 -33.41
C PHE A 269 -6.18 6.78 -34.66
N GLU A 270 -5.30 7.75 -34.93
CA GLU A 270 -5.39 8.62 -36.11
C GLU A 270 -5.32 7.83 -37.42
N LYS A 271 -4.49 6.77 -37.46
CA LYS A 271 -4.37 5.86 -38.60
C LYS A 271 -5.68 5.13 -38.93
N LEU A 272 -6.59 5.04 -37.96
CA LEU A 272 -7.92 4.45 -38.10
C LEU A 272 -9.02 5.51 -38.33
N GLY A 273 -8.62 6.77 -38.60
CA GLY A 273 -9.53 7.90 -38.83
C GLY A 273 -9.92 8.65 -37.56
N GLY A 274 -9.34 8.31 -36.41
CA GLY A 274 -9.53 9.00 -35.12
C GLY A 274 -10.90 8.78 -34.48
N TYR A 275 -11.10 9.44 -33.33
CA TYR A 275 -12.27 9.31 -32.45
C TYR A 275 -13.62 9.23 -33.18
N LYS A 276 -13.93 10.23 -34.02
CA LYS A 276 -15.24 10.33 -34.68
C LYS A 276 -15.49 9.16 -35.65
N THR A 277 -14.49 8.84 -36.47
CA THR A 277 -14.57 7.74 -37.44
C THR A 277 -14.74 6.40 -36.75
N ILE A 278 -14.00 6.18 -35.65
CA ILE A 278 -14.10 4.94 -34.87
C ILE A 278 -15.52 4.74 -34.37
N LEU A 279 -16.12 5.75 -33.75
CA LEU A 279 -17.46 5.61 -33.18
C LEU A 279 -18.57 5.53 -34.25
N THR A 280 -18.53 6.36 -35.30
CA THR A 280 -19.67 6.48 -36.23
C THR A 280 -19.53 5.65 -37.50
N GLN A 281 -18.34 5.20 -37.87
CA GLN A 281 -18.11 4.43 -39.10
C GLN A 281 -17.60 3.02 -38.84
N ILE A 282 -16.67 2.85 -37.88
CA ILE A 282 -16.09 1.52 -37.59
C ILE A 282 -17.03 0.69 -36.70
N PHE A 283 -17.51 1.29 -35.62
CA PHE A 283 -18.49 0.66 -34.72
C PHE A 283 -19.94 1.03 -35.08
N GLU A 284 -20.13 1.97 -36.03
CA GLU A 284 -21.41 2.50 -36.52
C GLU A 284 -22.25 3.27 -35.47
N ASP A 285 -22.08 2.95 -34.20
CA ASP A 285 -22.79 3.53 -33.05
C ASP A 285 -21.83 3.61 -31.84
N PRO A 286 -21.73 4.79 -31.17
CA PRO A 286 -21.01 4.91 -29.91
C PRO A 286 -21.39 3.87 -28.84
N GLU A 287 -22.66 3.46 -28.77
CA GLU A 287 -23.10 2.46 -27.78
C GLU A 287 -22.54 1.06 -28.10
N LYS A 288 -22.42 0.70 -29.38
CA LYS A 288 -21.79 -0.57 -29.78
C LYS A 288 -20.32 -0.62 -29.38
N PHE A 289 -19.61 0.50 -29.43
CA PHE A 289 -18.24 0.60 -28.93
C PHE A 289 -18.18 0.41 -27.41
N ASP A 290 -19.06 1.08 -26.66
CA ASP A 290 -19.11 0.94 -25.20
C ASP A 290 -19.43 -0.51 -24.78
N MET A 291 -20.32 -1.19 -25.51
CA MET A 291 -20.60 -2.61 -25.33
C MET A 291 -19.38 -3.49 -25.62
N ALA A 292 -18.67 -3.22 -26.73
CA ALA A 292 -17.45 -3.95 -27.08
C ALA A 292 -16.36 -3.80 -26.01
N LEU A 293 -16.24 -2.60 -25.42
CA LEU A 293 -15.30 -2.38 -24.32
C LEU A 293 -15.70 -3.16 -23.06
N LYS A 294 -16.98 -3.14 -22.67
CA LYS A 294 -17.46 -3.95 -21.53
C LYS A 294 -17.14 -5.43 -21.74
N GLU A 295 -17.40 -5.93 -22.93
CA GLU A 295 -17.05 -7.29 -23.34
C GLU A 295 -15.53 -7.56 -23.29
N ILE A 296 -14.68 -6.58 -23.64
CA ILE A 296 -13.22 -6.69 -23.49
C ILE A 296 -12.82 -6.76 -22.02
N MET A 297 -13.36 -5.89 -21.16
CA MET A 297 -13.00 -5.88 -19.74
C MET A 297 -13.26 -7.24 -19.09
N ILE A 298 -14.41 -7.85 -19.38
CA ILE A 298 -14.75 -9.20 -18.92
C ILE A 298 -13.66 -10.21 -19.34
N ARG A 299 -13.10 -10.08 -20.55
CA ARG A 299 -12.06 -10.97 -21.07
C ARG A 299 -10.69 -10.73 -20.47
N VAL A 300 -10.35 -9.46 -20.19
CA VAL A 300 -9.12 -9.08 -19.50
C VAL A 300 -9.10 -9.65 -18.08
N TYR A 301 -10.25 -9.69 -17.40
CA TYR A 301 -10.39 -10.15 -16.02
C TYR A 301 -10.97 -11.57 -15.85
N LYS A 302 -11.03 -12.34 -16.95
CA LYS A 302 -11.49 -13.73 -16.92
C LYS A 302 -10.59 -14.63 -16.05
#